data_AF-H5U342-F1
#
_entry.id   AF-H5U342-F1
#
_cell.length_a   1.000
_cell.length_b   1.000
_cell.length_c   1.000
_cell.angle_alpha   90.00
_cell.angle_beta   90.00
_cell.angle_gamma   90.00
#
_symmetry.space_group_name_H-M   'P 1'
#
loop_
_entity.id
_entity.type
_entity.pdbx_description
1 polymer ?
#
loop_
_entity_poly.entity_id
_entity_poly.type
_entity_poly.pdbx_seq_one_letter_code
_entity_poly.pdbx_strand_id
1 'polypeptide(L)' 'MKTGLTHALTSVRWYVQSVMGDRDYDRYLAHHASEHGASAPLSEREYWRQRFADQDRNPQGRCC' A
#
# COMPACT_ATOMS: atom_id res chain seq x y z
N MET A 1 -26.77 17.24 -4.94
CA MET A 1 -25.46 17.88 -4.65
C MET A 1 -24.67 17.08 -3.59
N LYS A 2 -24.27 15.84 -3.87
CA LYS A 2 -23.38 15.05 -2.97
C LYS A 2 -22.22 14.38 -3.74
N THR A 3 -22.41 14.15 -5.04
CA THR A 3 -21.45 13.50 -5.97
C THR A 3 -20.19 14.32 -6.25
N GLY A 4 -20.27 15.66 -6.31
CA GLY A 4 -19.08 16.49 -6.59
C GLY A 4 -18.03 16.43 -5.49
N LEU A 5 -18.47 16.30 -4.24
CA LEU A 5 -17.58 16.18 -3.07
C LEU A 5 -16.85 14.84 -3.04
N THR A 6 -17.51 13.75 -3.41
CA THR A 6 -16.88 12.42 -3.46
C THR A 6 -15.83 12.34 -4.56
N HIS A 7 -16.08 12.92 -5.74
CA HIS A 7 -15.08 12.96 -6.81
C HIS A 7 -13.87 13.82 -6.44
N ALA A 8 -14.07 14.98 -5.82
CA ALA A 8 -12.97 15.82 -5.35
C ALA A 8 -12.09 15.10 -4.32
N LEU A 9 -12.71 14.37 -3.36
CA LEU A 9 -11.99 13.58 -2.38
C LEU A 9 -11.20 12.42 -3.01
N THR A 10 -11.76 11.74 -4.01
CA THR A 10 -11.05 10.68 -4.76
C THR A 10 -9.85 11.24 -5.52
N SER A 11 -9.99 12.41 -6.16
CA SER A 11 -8.90 13.05 -6.91
C SER A 11 -7.78 13.57 -6.00
N VAL A 12 -8.13 14.18 -4.87
CA VAL A 12 -7.14 14.60 -3.85
C VAL A 12 -6.45 13.38 -3.27
N ARG A 13 -7.18 12.29 -2.97
CA ARG A 13 -6.59 11.03 -2.50
C ARG A 13 -5.66 10.42 -3.56
N TRP A 14 -6.04 10.41 -4.84
CA TRP A 14 -5.18 9.95 -5.93
C TRP A 14 -3.93 10.81 -6.07
N TYR A 15 -4.06 12.14 -5.99
CA TYR A 15 -2.93 13.07 -6.12
C TYR A 15 -1.96 12.93 -4.96
N VAL A 16 -2.46 12.93 -3.72
CA VAL A 16 -1.65 12.70 -2.52
C VAL A 16 -0.98 11.33 -2.58
N GLN A 17 -1.70 10.29 -3.00
CA GLN A 17 -1.17 8.94 -3.18
C GLN A 17 -0.09 8.88 -4.29
N SER A 18 -0.25 9.65 -5.38
CA SER A 18 0.70 9.71 -6.48
C SER A 18 1.96 10.51 -6.14
N VAL A 19 1.82 11.59 -5.35
CA VAL A 19 2.92 12.50 -5.00
C VAL A 19 3.70 12.03 -3.77
N MET A 20 3.01 11.48 -2.76
CA MET A 20 3.67 10.99 -1.54
C MET A 20 4.28 9.60 -1.68
N GLY A 21 4.07 8.91 -2.81
CA GLY A 21 4.68 7.59 -3.06
C GLY A 21 4.10 6.46 -2.21
N ASP A 22 3.04 6.69 -1.46
CA ASP A 22 2.41 5.75 -0.52
C ASP A 22 1.47 4.76 -1.25
N ARG A 23 1.96 4.18 -2.36
CA ARG A 23 1.30 3.08 -3.10
C ARG A 23 1.96 1.73 -2.81
N ASP A 24 2.54 1.58 -1.63
CA ASP A 24 3.22 0.34 -1.24
C ASP A 24 2.30 -0.89 -1.36
N TYR A 25 1.04 -0.76 -0.94
CA TYR A 25 0.07 -1.84 -1.04
C TYR A 25 -0.36 -2.14 -2.49
N ASP A 26 -0.55 -1.11 -3.32
CA ASP A 26 -0.89 -1.27 -4.74
C ASP A 26 0.26 -1.91 -5.53
N ARG A 27 1.51 -1.51 -5.22
CA ARG A 27 2.72 -2.16 -5.73
C ARG A 27 2.80 -3.62 -5.29
N TYR A 28 2.48 -3.90 -4.02
CA TYR A 28 2.38 -5.27 -3.52
C TYR A 28 1.33 -6.08 -4.29
N LEU A 29 0.15 -5.53 -4.58
CA LEU A 29 -0.88 -6.21 -5.37
C LEU A 29 -0.43 -6.49 -6.79
N ALA A 30 0.23 -5.54 -7.46
CA ALA A 30 0.77 -5.74 -8.80
C ALA A 30 1.85 -6.83 -8.82
N HIS A 31 2.76 -6.81 -7.84
CA HIS A 31 3.78 -7.85 -7.69
C HIS A 31 3.17 -9.21 -7.36
N HIS A 32 2.22 -9.25 -6.43
CA HIS A 32 1.51 -10.47 -6.04
C HIS A 32 0.73 -11.08 -7.22
N ALA A 33 0.07 -10.25 -8.03
CA ALA A 33 -0.61 -10.71 -9.23
C ALA A 33 0.37 -11.30 -10.26
N SER A 34 1.58 -10.73 -10.38
CA SER A 34 2.64 -11.23 -11.26
C SER A 34 3.24 -12.55 -10.76
N GLU A 35 3.55 -12.67 -9.47
CA GLU A 35 4.29 -13.81 -8.89
C GLU A 35 3.37 -14.96 -8.45
N HIS A 36 2.21 -14.64 -7.89
CA HIS A 36 1.33 -15.60 -7.22
C HIS A 36 -0.01 -15.80 -7.92
N GLY A 37 -0.22 -15.15 -9.07
CA GLY A 37 -1.37 -15.36 -9.94
C GLY A 37 -2.71 -15.28 -9.21
N ALA A 38 -3.42 -16.41 -9.12
CA ALA A 38 -4.75 -16.53 -8.54
C ALA A 38 -4.79 -16.69 -7.00
N SER A 39 -3.64 -16.67 -6.32
CA SER A 39 -3.64 -16.67 -4.85
C SER A 39 -4.32 -15.39 -4.35
N ALA A 40 -5.00 -15.48 -3.21
CA ALA A 40 -5.57 -14.30 -2.57
C ALA A 40 -4.43 -13.45 -1.97
N PRO A 41 -4.31 -12.16 -2.33
CA PRO A 41 -3.36 -11.27 -1.68
C PRO A 41 -3.77 -11.04 -0.22
N LEU A 42 -2.80 -10.66 0.62
CA LEU A 42 -3.07 -10.19 1.97
C LEU A 42 -4.00 -8.98 1.93
N SER A 43 -4.87 -8.83 2.93
CA SER A 43 -5.59 -7.56 3.09
C SER A 43 -4.62 -6.43 3.41
N GLU A 44 -5.00 -5.19 3.10
CA GLU A 44 -4.17 -4.00 3.34
C GLU A 44 -3.64 -3.93 4.78
N ARG A 45 -4.51 -4.22 5.76
CA ARG A 45 -4.14 -4.23 7.18
C ARG A 45 -3.11 -5.33 7.51
N GLU A 46 -3.25 -6.50 6.91
CA GLU A 46 -2.32 -7.61 7.12
C GLU A 46 -0.97 -7.35 6.46
N TYR A 47 -0.98 -6.77 5.26
CA TYR A 47 0.22 -6.32 4.58
C TYR A 47 1.02 -5.35 5.44
N TRP A 48 0.36 -4.31 5.99
CA TRP A 48 1.04 -3.35 6.85
C TRP A 48 1.53 -3.97 8.16
N ARG A 49 0.72 -4.83 8.78
CA ARG A 49 1.14 -5.55 10.00
C ARG A 49 2.38 -6.39 9.75
N GLN A 50 2.40 -7.17 8.67
CA GLN A 50 3.54 -7.99 8.30
C GLN A 50 4.75 -7.13 7.96
N ARG A 51 4.58 -6.05 7.19
CA ARG A 51 5.67 -5.15 6.82
C ARG A 51 6.32 -4.51 8.04
N PHE A 52 5.54 -4.04 9.02
CA PHE A 52 6.10 -3.51 10.26
C PHE A 52 6.75 -4.60 11.12
N ALA A 53 6.16 -5.79 11.19
CA ALA A 53 6.78 -6.92 11.88
C ALA A 53 8.09 -7.35 11.21
N ASP A 54 8.18 -7.28 9.89
CA ASP A 54 9.40 -7.58 9.13
C ASP A 54 10.47 -6.50 9.37
N GLN A 55 10.09 -5.22 9.45
CA GLN A 55 11.01 -4.13 9.81
C GLN A 55 11.50 -4.23 11.26
N ASP A 56 10.62 -4.62 12.19
CA ASP A 56 10.96 -4.82 13.60
C ASP A 56 11.90 -6.02 13.78
N ARG A 57 11.60 -7.15 13.11
CA ARG A 57 12.42 -8.36 13.15
C ARG A 57 13.74 -8.22 12.39
N ASN A 58 13.76 -7.42 11.34
CA ASN A 58 14.92 -7.22 10.50
C ASN A 58 15.22 -5.71 10.36
N PRO A 59 15.81 -5.09 11.40
CA PRO A 59 16.23 -3.70 11.36
C PRO A 59 17.47 -3.57 10.46
N GLN A 60 17.31 -3.81 9.16
CA GLN A 60 18.33 -3.61 8.14
C GLN A 60 18.70 -2.13 8.17
N GLY A 61 19.79 -1.78 8.88
CA GLY A 61 20.19 -0.39 9.09
C GLY A 61 20.50 -0.01 10.54
N ARG A 62 20.48 -0.94 11.50
CA ARG A 62 21.22 -0.75 12.77
C ARG A 62 22.68 -1.18 12.61
N CYS A 63 23.39 -0.62 11.64
CA CYS A 63 24.82 -0.46 11.81
C CYS A 63 25.03 0.85 12.58
N CYS A 64 25.70 0.72 13.72
CA CYS A 64 26.47 1.80 14.30
C CYS A 64 27.40 2.44 13.26
#